data_AF-A0A7V2SVW0-F1
#
_entry.id   AF-A0A7V2SVW0-F1
#
_cell.length_a   1.000
_cell.length_b   1.000
_cell.length_c   1.000
_cell.angle_alpha   90.00
_cell.angle_beta   90.00
_cell.angle_gamma   90.00
#
_symmetry.space_group_name_H-M   'P 1'
#
loop_
_entity.id
_entity.type
_entity.pdbx_description
1 polymer ?
#
loop_
_entity_poly.entity_id
_entity_poly.type
_entity_poly.pdbx_seq_one_letter_code
_entity_poly.pdbx_strand_id
1 'polypeptide(L)'
;MKPAVTFSLLLVLVIALSLVNLVYGGVSIPFERLLDILAHPGDGVDSIILWDIRLPRAIATILGGAILSVSGLLLQVYFRNPVVGPFILGISSGATLMVSLVMLTTLFLKLPFHSPYITTA
;
A
#
# COMPACT_ATOMS: atom_id res chain seq x y z
N MET A 1 -1.64 25.15 17.88
CA MET A 1 -1.55 23.82 18.52
C MET A 1 -0.08 23.46 18.66
N LYS A 2 0.35 22.86 19.77
CA LYS A 2 1.76 22.42 19.90
C LYS A 2 2.02 21.36 18.83
N PRO A 3 3.11 21.42 18.05
CA PRO A 3 3.35 20.51 16.93
C PRO A 3 3.31 19.03 17.35
N ALA A 4 3.76 18.74 18.58
CA ALA A 4 3.66 17.40 19.18
C ALA A 4 2.22 16.85 19.25
N VAL A 5 1.22 17.70 19.51
CA VAL A 5 -0.18 17.28 19.59
C VAL A 5 -0.71 16.91 18.20
N THR A 6 -0.35 17.68 17.17
CA THR A 6 -0.75 17.41 15.79
C THR A 6 -0.17 16.09 15.29
N PHE A 7 1.13 15.84 15.52
CA PHE A 7 1.76 14.58 15.13
C PHE A 7 1.17 13.38 15.88
N SER A 8 0.91 13.52 17.18
CA SER A 8 0.26 12.46 17.96
C SER A 8 -1.14 12.14 17.43
N LEU A 9 -1.92 13.16 17.07
CA LEU A 9 -3.26 12.98 16.52
C LEU A 9 -3.22 12.24 15.17
N LEU A 10 -2.31 12.64 14.27
CA LEU A 10 -2.15 12.00 12.97
C LEU A 10 -1.69 10.54 13.10
N LEU A 11 -0.78 10.26 14.03
CA LEU A 11 -0.34 8.89 14.30
C LEU A 11 -1.50 8.00 14.76
N VAL A 12 -2.30 8.49 15.71
CA VAL A 12 -3.49 7.77 16.20
C VAL A 12 -4.48 7.55 15.06
N LEU A 13 -4.68 8.54 14.20
CA LEU A 13 -5.57 8.43 13.05
C LEU A 13 -5.09 7.36 12.05
N VAL A 14 -3.79 7.30 11.76
CA VAL A 14 -3.22 6.25 10.89
C VAL A 14 -3.47 4.87 11.47
N ILE A 15 -3.18 4.67 12.77
CA ILE A 15 -3.40 3.37 13.44
C ILE A 15 -4.88 2.98 13.39
N ALA A 16 -5.79 3.91 13.69
CA ALA A 16 -7.23 3.65 13.64
C ALA A 16 -7.69 3.25 12.23
N LEU A 17 -7.24 3.96 11.19
CA LEU A 17 -7.59 3.65 9.80
C LEU A 17 -6.98 2.32 9.33
N SER A 18 -5.78 1.96 9.79
CA SER A 18 -5.18 0.65 9.53
C SER A 18 -6.01 -0.48 10.14
N LEU A 19 -6.48 -0.32 11.39
CA LEU A 19 -7.36 -1.31 12.03
C LEU A 19 -8.68 -1.45 11.27
N VAL A 20 -9.27 -0.34 10.81
CA VAL A 20 -10.46 -0.37 9.96
C VAL A 20 -10.18 -1.11 8.64
N ASN A 21 -9.03 -0.89 8.01
CA ASN A 21 -8.62 -1.61 6.79
C ASN A 21 -8.49 -3.12 7.00
N LEU A 22 -8.07 -3.54 8.19
CA LEU A 22 -7.95 -4.96 8.55
C LEU A 22 -9.31 -5.62 8.77
N VAL A 23 -10.26 -4.93 9.38
CA VAL A 23 -11.60 -5.46 9.68
C VAL A 23 -12.52 -5.41 8.46
N TYR A 24 -12.53 -4.28 7.74
CA TYR A 24 -13.42 -4.03 6.61
C TYR A 24 -12.84 -4.53 5.28
N GLY A 25 -13.52 -5.45 4.61
CA GLY A 25 -13.10 -5.97 3.30
C GLY A 25 -14.18 -6.82 2.63
N GLY A 26 -13.85 -7.46 1.51
CA GLY A 26 -14.79 -8.31 0.75
C GLY A 26 -15.32 -9.53 1.52
N VAL A 27 -14.65 -9.90 2.62
CA VAL A 27 -15.10 -10.90 3.60
C VAL A 27 -15.15 -10.23 4.96
N SER A 28 -16.29 -10.28 5.64
CA SER A 28 -16.41 -9.66 6.98
C SER A 28 -15.77 -10.59 8.01
N ILE A 29 -14.61 -10.20 8.55
CA ILE A 29 -13.92 -10.94 9.63
C ILE A 29 -14.25 -10.22 10.95
N PRO A 30 -14.97 -10.85 11.88
CA PRO A 30 -15.29 -10.22 13.17
C PRO A 30 -14.01 -9.98 13.97
N PHE A 31 -14.01 -8.91 14.77
CA PHE A 31 -12.82 -8.44 15.50
C PHE A 31 -12.22 -9.51 16.44
N GLU A 32 -13.06 -10.35 17.02
CA GLU A 32 -12.64 -11.48 17.87
C GLU A 32 -11.78 -12.49 17.10
N ARG A 33 -12.15 -12.79 15.84
CA ARG A 33 -11.38 -13.67 14.97
C ARG A 33 -10.10 -13.03 14.46
N LEU A 34 -10.09 -11.71 14.32
CA LEU A 34 -8.90 -10.98 13.86
C LEU A 34 -7.73 -11.17 14.82
N LEU A 35 -7.96 -11.03 16.12
CA LEU A 35 -6.94 -11.22 17.16
C LEU A 35 -6.47 -12.66 17.23
N ASP A 36 -7.39 -13.62 17.07
CA ASP A 36 -7.05 -15.04 17.09
C ASP A 36 -6.18 -15.43 15.89
N ILE A 37 -6.52 -14.98 14.68
CA ILE A 37 -5.72 -15.23 13.45
C ILE A 37 -4.36 -14.52 13.49
N LEU A 38 -4.26 -13.37 14.15
CA LEU A 38 -2.99 -12.66 14.36
C LEU A 38 -2.09 -13.40 15.35
N ALA A 39 -2.65 -13.98 16.41
CA ALA A 39 -1.91 -14.71 17.43
C ALA A 39 -1.59 -16.16 17.02
N HIS A 40 -2.49 -16.80 16.31
CA HIS A 40 -2.40 -18.17 15.83
C HIS A 40 -2.77 -18.21 14.33
N PRO A 41 -1.78 -18.09 13.43
CA PRO A 41 -2.01 -18.26 12.00
C PRO A 41 -2.51 -19.69 11.75
N GLY A 42 -3.78 -19.83 11.38
CA GLY A 42 -4.37 -21.11 10.98
C GLY A 42 -4.40 -21.27 9.46
N ASP A 43 -4.81 -22.45 8.99
CA ASP A 43 -4.91 -22.79 7.54
C ASP A 43 -6.24 -22.36 6.89
N GLY A 44 -7.04 -21.55 7.58
CA GLY A 44 -8.33 -21.08 7.09
C GLY A 44 -8.20 -20.00 6.01
N VAL A 45 -9.20 -19.91 5.13
CA VAL A 45 -9.31 -18.86 4.10
C VAL A 45 -9.21 -17.45 4.71
N ASP A 46 -9.75 -17.25 5.92
CA ASP A 46 -9.67 -15.98 6.65
C ASP A 46 -8.21 -15.59 6.98
N SER A 47 -7.35 -16.57 7.28
CA SER A 47 -5.93 -16.38 7.60
C SER A 47 -5.13 -15.95 6.38
N ILE A 48 -5.32 -16.64 5.25
CA ILE A 48 -4.73 -16.29 3.95
C ILE A 48 -5.14 -14.86 3.55
N ILE A 49 -6.43 -14.53 3.68
CA ILE A 49 -6.91 -13.18 3.35
C ILE A 49 -6.24 -12.12 4.24
N LEU A 50 -6.06 -12.40 5.54
CA LEU A 50 -5.44 -11.44 6.44
C LEU A 50 -3.94 -11.28 6.16
N TRP A 51 -3.20 -12.39 6.16
CA TRP A 51 -1.73 -12.43 6.09
C TRP A 51 -1.17 -12.21 4.69
N ASP A 52 -1.79 -12.73 3.64
CA ASP A 52 -1.25 -12.66 2.27
C ASP A 52 -1.84 -11.50 1.47
N ILE A 53 -3.00 -10.96 1.88
CA ILE A 53 -3.70 -9.92 1.11
C ILE A 53 -3.82 -8.60 1.88
N ARG A 54 -4.45 -8.60 3.06
CA ARG A 54 -4.79 -7.34 3.77
C ARG A 54 -3.56 -6.71 4.41
N LEU A 55 -2.79 -7.48 5.17
CA LEU A 55 -1.65 -6.97 5.91
C LEU A 55 -0.55 -6.44 4.97
N PRO A 56 -0.14 -7.14 3.88
CA PRO A 56 0.83 -6.62 2.93
C PRO A 56 0.32 -5.35 2.23
N ARG A 57 -0.98 -5.31 1.89
CA ARG A 57 -1.61 -4.12 1.28
C ARG A 57 -1.62 -2.93 2.24
N ALA A 58 -1.97 -3.13 3.52
CA ALA A 58 -1.98 -2.07 4.52
C ALA A 58 -0.57 -1.49 4.74
N ILE A 59 0.46 -2.34 4.79
CA ILE A 59 1.85 -1.89 4.85
C ILE A 59 2.20 -1.09 3.60
N ALA A 60 1.87 -1.59 2.41
CA ALA A 60 2.18 -0.93 1.16
C ALA A 60 1.52 0.46 1.02
N THR A 61 0.27 0.63 1.49
CA THR A 61 -0.41 1.92 1.44
C THR A 61 0.19 2.94 2.40
N ILE A 62 0.56 2.52 3.63
CA ILE A 62 1.22 3.40 4.61
C ILE A 62 2.59 3.83 4.08
N LEU A 63 3.42 2.88 3.63
CA LEU A 63 4.75 3.17 3.09
C LEU A 63 4.66 4.02 1.83
N GLY A 64 3.74 3.70 0.92
CA GLY A 64 3.52 4.47 -0.30
C GLY A 64 3.13 5.92 -0.01
N GLY A 65 2.18 6.14 0.91
CA GLY A 65 1.78 7.48 1.32
C GLY A 65 2.89 8.28 2.01
N ALA A 66 3.71 7.61 2.84
CA ALA A 66 4.87 8.22 3.49
C ALA A 66 5.93 8.66 2.47
N ILE A 67 6.30 7.77 1.54
CA ILE A 67 7.28 8.06 0.48
C ILE A 67 6.80 9.20 -0.41
N LEU A 68 5.52 9.21 -0.79
CA LEU A 68 4.93 10.29 -1.58
C LEU A 68 4.97 11.64 -0.84
N SER A 69 4.64 11.65 0.45
CA SER A 69 4.68 12.86 1.27
C SER A 69 6.10 13.41 1.41
N VAL A 70 7.08 12.53 1.69
CA VAL A 70 8.50 12.91 1.80
C VAL A 70 9.04 13.43 0.47
N SER A 71 8.75 12.74 -0.64
CA SER A 71 9.14 13.18 -1.98
C SER A 71 8.58 14.57 -2.32
N GLY A 72 7.29 14.81 -2.01
CA GLY A 72 6.66 16.11 -2.19
C GLY A 72 7.35 17.21 -1.38
N LEU A 73 7.63 16.97 -0.10
CA LEU A 73 8.34 17.92 0.76
C LEU A 73 9.75 18.22 0.24
N LEU A 74 10.51 17.20 -0.14
CA LEU A 74 11.87 17.36 -0.67
C LEU A 74 11.89 18.23 -1.93
N LEU A 75 10.93 18.04 -2.84
CA LEU A 75 10.81 18.85 -4.05
C LEU A 75 10.40 20.28 -3.75
N GLN A 76 9.44 20.48 -2.84
CA GLN A 76 9.04 21.82 -2.39
C GLN A 76 10.23 22.59 -1.80
N VAL A 77 11.09 21.91 -1.02
CA VAL A 77 12.33 22.49 -0.45
C VAL A 77 13.36 22.77 -1.53
N TYR A 78 13.61 21.83 -2.45
CA TYR A 78 14.61 21.97 -3.50
C TYR A 78 14.28 23.13 -4.45
N PHE A 79 13.03 23.20 -4.93
CA PHE A 79 12.57 24.26 -5.82
C PHE A 79 12.18 25.54 -5.09
N ARG A 80 12.15 25.51 -3.75
CA ARG A 80 11.67 26.61 -2.90
C ARG A 80 10.29 27.13 -3.36
N ASN A 81 9.44 26.22 -3.81
CA ASN A 81 8.14 26.53 -4.37
C ASN A 81 7.09 25.54 -3.79
N PRO A 82 6.18 25.99 -2.92
CA PRO A 82 5.21 25.13 -2.25
C PRO A 82 4.17 24.52 -3.20
N VAL A 83 4.09 24.98 -4.45
CA VAL A 83 3.14 24.46 -5.46
C VAL A 83 3.74 23.31 -6.27
N VAL A 84 5.05 23.06 -6.17
CA VAL A 84 5.71 22.00 -6.94
C VAL A 84 5.33 20.63 -6.39
N GLY A 85 4.92 19.75 -7.31
CA GLY A 85 4.63 18.35 -7.04
C GLY A 85 5.62 17.38 -7.72
N PRO A 86 5.65 16.12 -7.27
CA PRO A 86 6.54 15.08 -7.81
C PRO A 86 6.33 14.71 -9.28
N PHE A 87 5.20 15.12 -9.86
CA PHE A 87 4.85 14.81 -11.24
C PHE A 87 5.59 15.67 -12.28
N ILE A 88 6.22 16.78 -11.88
CA ILE A 88 6.87 17.72 -12.80
C ILE A 88 8.15 17.16 -13.45
N LEU A 89 8.84 16.23 -12.76
CA LEU A 89 10.11 15.64 -13.25
C LEU A 89 9.92 14.56 -14.32
N GLY A 90 8.69 14.23 -14.72
CA GLY A 90 8.41 13.20 -15.73
C GLY A 90 8.60 11.75 -15.25
N ILE A 91 8.95 11.53 -13.97
CA ILE A 91 9.18 10.21 -13.38
C ILE A 91 7.92 9.33 -13.48
N SER A 92 6.75 9.90 -13.20
CA SER A 92 5.47 9.17 -13.29
C SER A 92 5.16 8.77 -14.74
N SER A 93 5.42 9.64 -15.72
CA SER A 93 5.18 9.35 -17.13
C SER A 93 6.12 8.25 -17.64
N GLY A 94 7.39 8.26 -17.21
CA GLY A 94 8.35 7.20 -17.51
C GLY A 94 7.95 5.84 -16.91
N ALA A 95 7.49 5.82 -15.65
CA ALA A 95 6.99 4.61 -15.01
C ALA A 95 5.76 4.05 -15.76
N THR A 96 4.78 4.89 -16.11
CA THR A 96 3.59 4.48 -16.86
C THR A 96 3.94 3.96 -18.25
N LEU A 97 4.88 4.60 -18.96
CA LEU A 97 5.37 4.12 -20.26
C LEU A 97 5.96 2.72 -20.13
N MET A 98 6.81 2.49 -19.13
CA MET A 98 7.46 1.19 -18.92
C MET A 98 6.43 0.10 -18.58
N VAL A 99 5.48 0.38 -17.68
CA VAL A 99 4.38 -0.54 -17.35
C VAL A 99 3.56 -0.88 -18.59
N SER A 100 3.23 0.13 -19.40
CA SER A 100 2.46 -0.07 -20.64
C SER A 100 3.23 -0.92 -21.65
N LEU A 101 4.53 -0.67 -21.81
CA LEU A 101 5.38 -1.43 -22.71
C LEU A 101 5.51 -2.89 -22.26
N VAL A 102 5.72 -3.15 -20.96
CA VAL A 102 5.76 -4.51 -20.42
C VAL A 102 4.41 -5.22 -20.58
N MET A 103 3.29 -4.56 -20.27
CA MET A 103 1.97 -5.17 -20.43
C MET A 103 1.67 -5.52 -21.89
N LEU A 104 1.91 -4.60 -22.82
CA LEU A 104 1.67 -4.82 -24.25
C LEU A 104 2.58 -5.91 -24.80
N THR A 105 3.88 -5.84 -24.55
CA THR A 105 4.84 -6.84 -25.05
C THR A 105 4.51 -8.23 -24.52
N THR A 106 4.23 -8.37 -23.22
CA THR A 106 3.90 -9.68 -22.62
C THR A 106 2.61 -10.26 -23.23
N LEU A 107 1.62 -9.41 -23.51
CA LEU A 107 0.38 -9.81 -24.19
C LEU A 107 0.62 -10.24 -25.65
N PHE A 108 1.38 -9.47 -26.43
CA PHE A 108 1.66 -9.76 -27.84
C PHE A 108 2.56 -10.99 -28.03
N LEU A 109 3.58 -11.15 -27.19
CA LEU A 109 4.53 -12.27 -27.26
C LEU A 109 4.00 -13.56 -26.62
N LYS A 110 2.79 -13.55 -26.03
CA LYS A 110 2.20 -14.67 -25.28
C LYS A 110 3.18 -15.27 -24.25
N LEU A 111 3.98 -14.42 -23.61
CA LEU A 111 4.90 -14.88 -22.59
C LEU A 111 4.09 -15.48 -21.43
N PRO A 112 4.51 -16.63 -20.88
CA PRO A 112 3.79 -17.25 -19.78
C PRO A 112 3.84 -16.33 -18.56
N PHE A 113 2.70 -15.73 -18.20
CA PHE A 113 2.52 -15.15 -16.88
C PHE A 113 2.43 -16.28 -15.87
N HIS A 114 3.50 -16.51 -15.11
CA HIS A 114 3.39 -17.29 -13.89
C HIS A 114 2.49 -16.52 -12.93
N SER A 115 1.29 -17.03 -12.68
CA SER A 115 0.44 -16.51 -11.61
C SER A 115 1.23 -16.62 -10.29
N PRO A 116 1.37 -15.56 -9.49
CA PRO A 116 2.09 -15.63 -8.22
C PRO A 116 1.51 -16.67 -7.24
N TYR A 117 0.27 -17.10 -7.46
CA TYR A 117 -0.47 -17.99 -6.57
C TYR A 117 -0.28 -19.48 -6.87
N ILE A 118 0.39 -19.86 -7.98
CA ILE A 118 0.62 -21.29 -8.34
C ILE A 118 1.92 -21.86 -7.78
N THR A 119 2.79 -21.06 -7.15
CA THR A 119 4.07 -21.54 -6.57
C THR A 119 3.95 -21.96 -5.09
N THR A 120 2.79 -21.76 -4.45
CA THR A 120 2.60 -21.98 -3.00
C THR A 120 1.68 -23.16 -2.68
N ALA A 121 1.67 -24.21 -3.51
CA ALA A 121 0.93 -25.45 -3.25
C ALA A 121 1.87 -26.63 -3.03
#